data_AF-A0A543JEH3-F1
#
_entry.id   AF-A0A543JEH3-F1
#
_cell.length_a   1.000
_cell.length_b   1.000
_cell.length_c   1.000
_cell.angle_alpha   90.00
_cell.angle_beta   90.00
_cell.angle_gamma   90.00
#
_symmetry.space_group_name_H-M   'P 1'
#
loop_
_entity.id
_entity.type
_entity.pdbx_description
1 polymer ?
#
loop_
_entity_poly.entity_id
_entity_poly.type
_entity_poly.pdbx_seq_one_letter_code
_entity_poly.pdbx_strand_id
1 'polypeptide(L)'
;MKPRLALVLAVGSALVLIALAARGTSPVRYQDRPAADDATSTPTAQSLPPLEPNLDGSGAAGSLLVFLIVLIAVVVVGVVWLLVSLGVFQWRRRRGTGVAVDAPDLPEEHAKPPPILVRRAAEALEELRGTASGPPGDAVIAAWLSLERAARDSGVPREGHQTATEFTGDLLRRYRVDEDATGTLRRAYQRARFGTAEVTAADARTAADALEHIVRDLR
;
A
#
# COMPACT_ATOMS: atom_id res chain seq x y z
N MET A 1 0.70 -20.76 -0.36
CA MET A 1 0.17 -20.62 -1.74
C MET A 1 0.63 -19.26 -2.28
N LYS A 2 1.27 -19.21 -3.45
CA LYS A 2 1.96 -18.01 -3.94
C LYS A 2 0.93 -16.86 -4.14
N PRO A 3 1.19 -15.63 -3.69
CA PRO A 3 0.23 -14.52 -3.75
C PRO A 3 -0.25 -14.20 -5.17
N ARG A 4 0.56 -14.55 -6.18
CA ARG A 4 0.19 -14.47 -7.60
C ARG A 4 -0.96 -15.43 -7.96
N LEU A 5 -1.01 -16.61 -7.33
CA LEU A 5 -2.04 -17.62 -7.57
C LEU A 5 -3.37 -17.22 -6.91
N ALA A 6 -3.31 -16.58 -5.74
CA ALA A 6 -4.48 -15.97 -5.10
C ALA A 6 -5.02 -14.78 -5.92
N LEU A 7 -4.14 -13.95 -6.47
CA LEU A 7 -4.53 -12.83 -7.33
C LEU A 7 -5.14 -13.32 -8.66
N VAL A 8 -4.56 -14.34 -9.28
CA VAL A 8 -5.12 -14.95 -10.51
C VAL A 8 -6.48 -15.61 -10.24
N LEU A 9 -6.63 -16.29 -9.10
CA LEU A 9 -7.93 -16.85 -8.69
C LEU A 9 -8.98 -15.77 -8.42
N ALA A 10 -8.60 -14.68 -7.74
CA ALA A 10 -9.51 -13.58 -7.45
C ALA A 10 -9.96 -12.85 -8.72
N VAL A 11 -9.03 -12.54 -9.62
CA VAL A 11 -9.33 -11.92 -10.93
C VAL A 11 -10.16 -12.85 -11.80
N GLY A 12 -9.82 -14.15 -11.84
CA GLY A 12 -10.60 -15.15 -12.57
C GLY A 12 -12.03 -15.27 -12.03
N SER A 13 -12.20 -15.29 -10.72
CA SER A 13 -13.53 -15.37 -10.08
C SER A 13 -14.35 -14.10 -10.35
N ALA A 14 -13.73 -12.93 -10.30
CA ALA A 14 -14.39 -11.66 -10.65
C ALA A 14 -14.83 -11.64 -12.12
N LEU A 15 -13.99 -12.10 -13.04
CA LEU A 15 -14.34 -12.20 -14.46
C LEU A 15 -15.48 -13.20 -14.72
N VAL A 16 -15.49 -14.34 -14.02
CA VAL A 16 -16.59 -15.32 -14.11
C VAL A 16 -17.89 -14.71 -13.58
N LEU A 17 -17.86 -14.00 -12.45
CA LEU A 17 -19.04 -13.33 -11.89
C LEU A 17 -19.56 -12.21 -12.81
N ILE A 18 -18.67 -11.43 -13.44
CA ILE A 18 -19.03 -10.42 -14.43
C ILE A 18 -19.66 -11.07 -15.67
N ALA A 19 -19.08 -12.16 -16.17
CA ALA A 19 -19.62 -12.90 -17.32
C ALA A 19 -20.98 -13.55 -17.01
N LEU A 20 -21.18 -14.03 -15.78
CA LEU A 20 -22.45 -14.60 -15.34
C LEU A 20 -23.53 -13.52 -15.15
N ALA A 21 -23.15 -12.33 -14.67
CA ALA A 21 -24.03 -11.17 -14.58
C ALA A 21 -24.41 -10.61 -15.97
N ALA A 22 -23.48 -10.66 -16.93
CA ALA A 22 -23.70 -10.25 -18.31
C ALA A 22 -24.60 -11.24 -19.11
N ARG A 23 -24.93 -12.41 -18.55
CA ARG A 23 -25.92 -13.34 -19.13
C ARG A 23 -27.38 -12.88 -18.95
N GLY A 24 -27.62 -11.75 -18.29
CA GLY A 24 -28.94 -11.14 -18.13
C GLY A 24 -29.39 -10.35 -19.36
N THR A 25 -30.22 -11.00 -20.19
CA THR A 25 -31.27 -10.42 -21.06
C THR A 25 -30.96 -9.11 -21.79
N SER A 26 -30.69 -9.22 -23.10
CA SER A 26 -30.74 -8.10 -24.04
C SER A 26 -32.10 -7.35 -23.94
N PRO A 27 -32.11 -6.01 -23.83
CA PRO A 27 -33.35 -5.22 -23.82
C PRO A 27 -34.01 -5.11 -25.20
N VAL A 28 -33.41 -5.71 -26.24
CA VAL A 28 -33.94 -5.67 -27.60
C VAL A 28 -34.90 -6.84 -27.82
N ARG A 29 -36.21 -6.58 -27.73
CA ARG A 29 -37.22 -7.51 -28.26
C ARG A 29 -37.13 -7.49 -29.79
N TYR A 30 -36.71 -8.60 -30.39
CA TYR A 30 -37.00 -8.84 -31.80
C TYR A 30 -38.52 -9.10 -31.91
N GLN A 31 -39.25 -8.16 -32.50
CA GLN A 31 -40.60 -8.43 -32.97
C GLN A 31 -40.49 -9.23 -34.27
N ASP A 32 -41.06 -10.43 -34.30
CA ASP A 32 -41.30 -11.14 -35.56
C ASP A 32 -42.22 -10.27 -36.43
N ARG A 33 -41.73 -9.94 -37.62
CA ARG A 33 -42.48 -9.21 -38.63
C ARG A 33 -43.65 -10.11 -39.08
N PRO A 34 -44.92 -9.69 -38.96
CA PRO A 34 -46.01 -10.49 -39.49
C PRO A 34 -45.87 -10.54 -41.02
N ALA A 35 -45.98 -11.75 -41.58
CA ALA A 35 -46.25 -11.91 -43.00
C ALA A 35 -47.56 -11.18 -43.31
N ALA A 36 -47.50 -10.26 -44.28
CA ALA A 36 -48.68 -9.58 -44.77
C ALA A 36 -49.52 -10.60 -45.55
N ASP A 37 -50.64 -11.02 -44.98
CA ASP A 37 -51.76 -11.55 -45.74
C ASP A 37 -52.81 -10.43 -45.87
N ASP A 38 -53.08 -10.06 -47.12
CA ASP A 38 -54.15 -9.17 -47.52
C ASP A 38 -55.52 -9.76 -47.12
N ALA A 39 -56.26 -9.07 -46.25
CA ALA A 39 -57.71 -9.22 -46.16
C ALA A 39 -58.40 -7.95 -45.64
N THR A 40 -59.42 -7.54 -46.39
CA THR A 40 -60.21 -6.30 -46.34
C THR A 40 -61.13 -6.14 -45.12
N SER A 41 -61.10 -4.93 -44.53
CA SER A 41 -62.13 -4.10 -43.85
C SER A 41 -63.24 -4.70 -42.95
N THR A 42 -63.35 -4.20 -41.71
CA THR A 42 -64.54 -3.50 -41.14
C THR A 42 -64.22 -2.88 -39.76
N PRO A 43 -64.63 -1.63 -39.44
CA PRO A 43 -64.41 -1.04 -38.11
C PRO A 43 -65.59 -1.37 -37.20
N THR A 44 -65.34 -1.96 -36.03
CA THR A 44 -66.32 -2.06 -34.92
C THR A 44 -65.66 -1.57 -33.65
N ALA A 45 -66.38 -0.71 -32.95
CA ALA A 45 -65.91 0.04 -31.80
C ALA A 45 -66.03 -0.75 -30.47
N GLN A 46 -65.06 -0.46 -29.59
CA GLN A 46 -65.08 -0.57 -28.11
C GLN A 46 -64.88 -1.94 -27.44
N SER A 47 -63.80 -2.02 -26.64
CA SER A 47 -63.85 -2.20 -25.17
C SER A 47 -62.50 -1.77 -24.57
N LEU A 48 -62.51 -0.83 -23.62
CA LEU A 48 -61.35 -0.43 -22.82
C LEU A 48 -60.97 -1.57 -21.86
N PRO A 49 -59.68 -1.97 -21.75
CA PRO A 49 -59.27 -2.98 -20.77
C PRO A 49 -59.26 -2.41 -19.34
N PRO A 50 -59.40 -3.27 -18.30
CA PRO A 50 -59.34 -2.84 -16.91
C PRO A 50 -57.97 -2.22 -16.60
N LEU A 51 -57.95 -1.14 -15.82
CA LEU A 51 -56.72 -0.52 -15.35
C LEU A 51 -56.14 -1.38 -14.21
N GLU A 52 -55.32 -2.37 -14.58
CA GLU A 52 -54.46 -3.08 -13.63
C GLU A 52 -53.42 -2.09 -13.07
N PRO A 53 -53.28 -1.96 -11.74
CA PRO A 53 -52.19 -1.18 -11.18
C PRO A 53 -50.90 -1.98 -11.37
N ASN A 54 -50.13 -1.66 -12.42
CA ASN A 54 -48.74 -2.08 -12.53
C ASN A 54 -47.95 -1.45 -11.37
N LEU A 55 -47.87 -2.17 -10.26
CA LEU A 55 -46.86 -1.97 -9.24
C LEU A 55 -45.55 -2.57 -9.76
N ASP A 56 -44.92 -1.89 -10.71
CA ASP A 56 -43.52 -2.13 -11.13
C ASP A 56 -42.55 -1.64 -10.03
N GLY A 57 -42.70 -2.18 -8.81
CA GLY A 57 -41.87 -1.86 -7.65
C GLY A 57 -40.77 -2.89 -7.36
N SER A 58 -40.75 -4.03 -8.07
CA SER A 58 -39.94 -5.18 -7.66
C SER A 58 -38.56 -5.29 -8.36
N GLY A 59 -38.39 -4.69 -9.54
CA GLY A 59 -37.10 -4.75 -10.27
C GLY A 59 -36.05 -3.75 -9.78
N ALA A 60 -36.47 -2.53 -9.44
CA ALA A 60 -35.56 -1.46 -9.02
C ALA A 60 -34.97 -1.71 -7.62
N ALA A 61 -35.75 -2.29 -6.69
CA ALA A 61 -35.30 -2.63 -5.35
C ALA A 61 -34.25 -3.76 -5.36
N GLY A 62 -34.43 -4.78 -6.23
CA GLY A 62 -33.43 -5.84 -6.43
C GLY A 62 -32.13 -5.30 -7.02
N SER A 63 -32.22 -4.41 -8.02
CA SER A 63 -31.05 -3.78 -8.63
C SER A 63 -30.28 -2.88 -7.67
N LEU A 64 -30.97 -2.13 -6.80
CA LEU A 64 -30.34 -1.27 -5.80
C LEU A 64 -29.64 -2.08 -4.71
N LEU A 65 -30.27 -3.18 -4.26
CA LEU A 65 -29.69 -4.08 -3.25
C LEU A 65 -28.42 -4.76 -3.79
N VAL A 66 -28.46 -5.25 -5.03
CA VAL A 66 -27.29 -5.84 -5.68
C VAL A 66 -26.17 -4.81 -5.85
N PHE A 67 -26.50 -3.59 -6.28
CA PHE A 67 -25.53 -2.50 -6.39
C PHE A 67 -24.87 -2.17 -5.04
N LEU A 68 -25.65 -2.11 -3.96
CA LEU A 68 -25.13 -1.82 -2.61
C LEU A 68 -24.21 -2.95 -2.11
N ILE A 69 -24.58 -4.21 -2.33
CA ILE A 69 -23.74 -5.37 -1.97
C ILE A 69 -22.41 -5.34 -2.72
N VAL A 70 -22.43 -5.03 -4.03
CA VAL A 70 -21.22 -4.90 -4.84
C VAL A 70 -20.35 -3.75 -4.34
N LEU A 71 -20.95 -2.59 -4.04
CA LEU A 71 -20.23 -1.44 -3.51
C LEU A 71 -19.55 -1.77 -2.17
N ILE A 72 -20.26 -2.41 -1.25
CA ILE A 72 -19.71 -2.84 0.05
C ILE A 72 -18.57 -3.84 -0.16
N ALA A 73 -18.75 -4.82 -1.06
CA ALA A 73 -17.70 -5.79 -1.38
C ALA A 73 -16.44 -5.11 -1.92
N VAL A 74 -16.57 -4.12 -2.81
CA VAL A 74 -15.45 -3.34 -3.35
C VAL A 74 -14.74 -2.56 -2.23
N VAL A 75 -15.50 -1.91 -1.35
CA VAL A 75 -14.94 -1.16 -0.20
C VAL A 75 -14.18 -2.11 0.74
N VAL A 76 -14.76 -3.26 1.09
CA VAL A 76 -14.11 -4.26 1.97
C VAL A 76 -12.83 -4.79 1.32
N VAL A 77 -12.86 -5.12 0.03
CA VAL A 77 -11.65 -5.56 -0.69
C VAL A 77 -10.60 -4.47 -0.73
N GLY A 78 -10.99 -3.21 -0.96
CA GLY A 78 -10.08 -2.05 -0.94
C GLY A 78 -9.44 -1.83 0.43
N VAL A 79 -10.22 -1.92 1.51
CA VAL A 79 -9.72 -1.79 2.89
C VAL A 79 -8.81 -2.95 3.25
N VAL A 80 -9.19 -4.20 2.95
CA VAL A 80 -8.33 -5.37 3.17
C VAL A 80 -7.05 -5.25 2.37
N TRP A 81 -7.11 -4.82 1.11
CA TRP A 81 -5.92 -4.59 0.28
C TRP A 81 -5.05 -3.46 0.84
N LEU A 82 -5.63 -2.39 1.38
CA LEU A 82 -4.89 -1.30 2.02
C LEU A 82 -4.19 -1.78 3.30
N LEU A 83 -4.89 -2.50 4.17
CA LEU A 83 -4.34 -3.06 5.40
C LEU A 83 -3.25 -4.11 5.10
N VAL A 84 -3.49 -4.97 4.11
CA VAL A 84 -2.51 -5.95 3.62
C VAL A 84 -1.34 -5.24 2.97
N SER A 85 -1.52 -4.18 2.18
CA SER A 85 -0.38 -3.47 1.56
C SER A 85 0.47 -2.76 2.61
N LEU A 86 -0.14 -2.14 3.62
CA LEU A 86 0.55 -1.54 4.75
C LEU A 86 1.31 -2.59 5.58
N GLY A 87 0.68 -3.72 5.91
CA GLY A 87 1.28 -4.80 6.69
C GLY A 87 2.29 -5.65 5.92
N VAL A 88 2.02 -5.95 4.65
CA VAL A 88 2.90 -6.74 3.76
C VAL A 88 4.08 -5.91 3.28
N PHE A 89 4.00 -4.57 3.19
CA PHE A 89 5.18 -3.76 2.92
C PHE A 89 6.18 -3.80 4.09
N GLN A 90 5.68 -3.86 5.32
CA GLN A 90 6.51 -4.09 6.51
C GLN A 90 7.05 -5.53 6.55
N TRP A 91 6.21 -6.53 6.22
CA TRP A 91 6.59 -7.95 6.31
C TRP A 91 7.43 -8.47 5.13
N ARG A 92 7.30 -7.89 3.93
CA ARG A 92 8.15 -8.22 2.78
C ARG A 92 9.55 -7.66 2.91
N ARG A 93 9.76 -6.53 3.60
CA ARG A 93 11.11 -6.07 3.94
C ARG A 93 11.77 -6.92 5.04
N ARG A 94 10.97 -7.55 5.92
CA ARG A 94 11.47 -8.56 6.87
C ARG A 94 11.83 -9.91 6.22
N ARG A 95 11.53 -10.10 4.93
CA ARG A 95 11.92 -11.29 4.13
C ARG A 95 12.75 -10.94 2.90
N GLY A 96 13.49 -9.83 2.96
CA GLY A 96 14.72 -9.66 2.19
C GLY A 96 15.84 -10.48 2.82
N THR A 97 15.60 -11.76 3.10
CA THR A 97 16.64 -12.77 3.18
C THR A 97 17.27 -12.85 1.80
N GLY A 98 18.23 -11.94 1.56
CA GLY A 98 19.46 -12.38 0.94
C GLY A 98 19.92 -13.60 1.71
N VAL A 99 20.34 -14.62 0.96
CA VAL A 99 21.01 -15.83 1.41
C VAL A 99 21.69 -15.57 2.76
N ALA A 100 21.46 -16.44 3.74
CA ALA A 100 22.40 -16.64 4.83
C ALA A 100 23.74 -17.06 4.21
N VAL A 101 24.45 -16.08 3.64
CA VAL A 101 25.89 -16.11 3.60
C VAL A 101 26.20 -15.84 5.06
N ASP A 102 26.81 -16.82 5.71
CA ASP A 102 27.49 -16.63 6.98
C ASP A 102 28.12 -15.24 6.96
N ALA A 103 27.48 -14.28 7.63
CA ALA A 103 28.23 -13.20 8.21
C ALA A 103 29.26 -13.96 9.06
N PRO A 104 30.58 -13.79 8.84
CA PRO A 104 31.54 -14.50 9.66
C PRO A 104 31.16 -14.21 11.10
N ASP A 105 30.78 -15.28 11.82
CA ASP A 105 30.53 -15.25 13.25
C ASP A 105 31.78 -14.62 13.89
N LEU A 106 31.66 -13.34 14.22
CA LEU A 106 32.60 -12.63 15.05
C LEU A 106 31.90 -12.38 16.38
N PRO A 107 32.58 -12.59 17.52
CA PRO A 107 31.93 -12.94 18.79
C PRO A 107 30.89 -11.89 19.22
N GLU A 108 29.63 -12.30 19.21
CA GLU A 108 28.45 -11.42 19.29
C GLU A 108 28.10 -10.89 20.70
N GLU A 109 29.00 -10.99 21.69
CA GLU A 109 28.54 -10.74 23.04
C GLU A 109 28.48 -9.27 23.45
N HIS A 110 29.40 -8.37 23.04
CA HIS A 110 29.41 -6.98 23.54
C HIS A 110 30.11 -5.95 22.62
N ALA A 111 29.93 -6.02 21.29
CA ALA A 111 30.51 -5.02 20.40
C ALA A 111 29.82 -3.65 20.61
N LYS A 112 30.48 -2.74 21.34
CA LYS A 112 29.99 -1.36 21.53
C LYS A 112 29.91 -0.62 20.19
N PRO A 113 28.86 0.19 19.96
CA PRO A 113 28.77 1.03 18.78
C PRO A 113 29.99 1.96 18.64
N PRO A 114 30.53 2.17 17.43
CA PRO A 114 31.63 3.09 17.19
C PRO A 114 31.26 4.50 17.66
N PRO A 115 32.12 5.19 18.43
CA PRO A 115 31.80 6.52 18.96
C PRO A 115 31.41 7.55 17.90
N ILE A 116 31.97 7.42 16.69
CA ILE A 116 31.63 8.25 15.54
C ILE A 116 30.16 8.09 15.11
N LEU A 117 29.64 6.85 15.15
CA LEU A 117 28.25 6.55 14.80
C LEU A 117 27.29 7.21 15.79
N VAL A 118 27.55 7.04 17.09
CA VAL A 118 26.75 7.63 18.18
C VAL A 118 26.76 9.16 18.09
N ARG A 119 27.94 9.76 17.96
CA ARG A 119 28.11 11.22 17.91
C ARG A 119 27.38 11.83 16.72
N ARG A 120 27.59 11.30 15.51
CA ARG A 120 26.97 11.82 14.29
C ARG A 120 25.46 11.59 14.25
N ALA A 121 24.97 10.48 14.80
CA ALA A 121 23.54 10.25 14.94
C ALA A 121 22.89 11.27 15.88
N ALA A 122 23.55 11.62 16.99
CA ALA A 122 23.08 12.66 17.90
C ALA A 122 23.11 14.05 17.25
N GLU A 123 24.19 14.40 16.53
CA GLU A 123 24.28 15.65 15.75
C GLU A 123 23.14 15.74 14.71
N ALA A 124 22.86 14.64 13.99
CA ALA A 124 21.77 14.58 13.01
C ALA A 124 20.38 14.77 13.65
N LEU A 125 20.19 14.29 14.88
CA LEU A 125 18.96 14.49 15.64
C LEU A 125 18.78 15.97 16.03
N GLU A 126 19.86 16.61 16.49
CA GLU A 126 19.83 18.03 16.85
C GLU A 126 19.53 18.90 15.62
N GLU A 127 20.16 18.61 14.47
CA GLU A 127 19.91 19.33 13.21
C GLU A 127 18.45 19.14 12.74
N LEU A 128 17.93 17.91 12.77
CA LEU A 128 16.55 17.62 12.40
C LEU A 128 15.54 18.35 13.30
N ARG A 129 15.82 18.46 14.60
CA ARG A 129 14.98 19.19 15.57
C ARG A 129 15.10 20.70 15.43
N GLY A 130 16.30 21.19 15.10
CA GLY A 130 16.61 22.62 14.98
C GLY A 130 16.15 23.26 13.67
N THR A 131 15.77 22.46 12.67
CA THR A 131 15.33 22.96 11.36
C THR A 131 13.90 23.55 11.45
N ALA A 132 13.82 24.81 11.87
CA ALA A 132 12.58 25.60 11.84
C ALA A 132 12.38 26.35 10.50
N SER A 133 13.47 26.60 9.78
CA SER A 133 13.49 27.34 8.52
C SER A 133 13.93 26.44 7.37
N GLY A 134 12.97 25.79 6.70
CA GLY A 134 13.22 24.97 5.51
C GLY A 134 12.10 23.93 5.28
N PRO A 135 12.05 23.30 4.09
CA PRO A 135 11.11 22.21 3.84
C PRO A 135 11.37 21.02 4.78
N PRO A 136 10.35 20.47 5.46
CA PRO A 136 10.52 19.34 6.38
C PRO A 136 11.16 18.10 5.73
N GLY A 137 10.89 17.87 4.44
CA GLY A 137 11.48 16.79 3.66
C GLY A 137 13.01 16.89 3.56
N ASP A 138 13.55 18.09 3.39
CA ASP A 138 14.99 18.31 3.27
C ASP A 138 15.71 18.01 4.58
N ALA A 139 15.11 18.37 5.72
CA ALA A 139 15.64 18.06 7.05
C ALA A 139 15.72 16.53 7.27
N VAL A 140 14.67 15.80 6.89
CA VAL A 140 14.65 14.33 6.98
C VAL A 140 15.70 13.69 6.06
N ILE A 141 15.87 14.23 4.85
CA ILE A 141 16.91 13.77 3.91
C ILE A 141 18.31 14.00 4.49
N ALA A 142 18.57 15.21 5.02
CA ALA A 142 19.84 15.56 5.63
C ALA A 142 20.18 14.63 6.81
N ALA A 143 19.21 14.37 7.68
CA ALA A 143 19.37 13.49 8.83
C ALA A 143 19.72 12.05 8.41
N TRP A 144 19.00 11.47 7.45
CA TRP A 144 19.32 10.13 6.94
C TRP A 144 20.70 10.05 6.28
N LEU A 145 21.05 11.04 5.44
CA LEU A 145 22.37 11.09 4.81
C LEU A 145 23.50 11.32 5.81
N SER A 146 23.24 12.01 6.93
CA SER A 146 24.18 12.11 8.05
C SER A 146 24.42 10.74 8.69
N LEU A 147 23.36 9.95 8.89
CA LEU A 147 23.45 8.60 9.42
C LEU A 147 24.20 7.64 8.47
N GLU A 148 23.96 7.71 7.16
CA GLU A 148 24.71 6.91 6.17
C GLU A 148 26.20 7.29 6.14
N ARG A 149 26.53 8.57 6.30
CA ARG A 149 27.93 9.03 6.45
C ARG A 149 28.55 8.49 7.74
N ALA A 150 27.82 8.57 8.85
CA ALA A 150 28.26 8.01 10.13
C ALA A 150 28.52 6.49 10.05
N ALA A 151 27.65 5.76 9.35
CA ALA A 151 27.83 4.34 9.10
C ALA A 151 29.08 4.08 8.27
N ARG A 152 29.33 4.86 7.21
CA ARG A 152 30.54 4.75 6.39
C ARG A 152 31.80 5.03 7.21
N ASP A 153 31.76 6.03 8.07
CA ASP A 153 32.89 6.47 8.88
C ASP A 153 33.12 5.58 10.12
N SER A 154 32.23 4.59 10.35
CA SER A 154 32.31 3.65 11.47
C SER A 154 33.51 2.70 11.42
N GLY A 155 34.18 2.60 10.26
CA GLY A 155 35.28 1.67 10.00
C GLY A 155 34.83 0.25 9.65
N VAL A 156 33.52 -0.03 9.68
CA VAL A 156 32.97 -1.30 9.23
C VAL A 156 32.92 -1.33 7.69
N PRO A 157 33.49 -2.36 7.04
CA PRO A 157 33.44 -2.46 5.58
C PRO A 157 32.02 -2.75 5.10
N ARG A 158 31.62 -2.05 4.03
CA ARG A 158 30.41 -2.33 3.26
C ARG A 158 30.73 -3.33 2.15
N GLU A 159 29.84 -4.28 1.89
CA GLU A 159 30.01 -5.21 0.78
C GLU A 159 29.89 -4.51 -0.58
N GLY A 160 30.61 -4.99 -1.59
CA GLY A 160 30.69 -4.33 -2.89
C GLY A 160 29.32 -4.12 -3.57
N HIS A 161 28.38 -5.04 -3.33
CA HIS A 161 27.04 -5.01 -3.92
C HIS A 161 25.96 -4.37 -3.01
N GLN A 162 26.27 -4.18 -1.73
CA GLN A 162 25.31 -3.70 -0.73
C GLN A 162 25.10 -2.19 -0.87
N THR A 163 23.86 -1.70 -0.91
CA THR A 163 23.61 -0.26 -1.01
C THR A 163 23.94 0.49 0.30
N ALA A 164 24.10 1.82 0.26
CA ALA A 164 24.36 2.61 1.48
C ALA A 164 23.23 2.47 2.52
N THR A 165 21.98 2.42 2.06
CA THR A 165 20.80 2.24 2.90
C THR A 165 20.72 0.83 3.50
N GLU A 166 21.08 -0.21 2.74
CA GLU A 166 21.16 -1.59 3.27
C GLU A 166 22.27 -1.71 4.31
N PHE A 167 23.47 -1.20 3.98
CA PHE A 167 24.60 -1.18 4.91
C PHE A 167 24.29 -0.48 6.21
N THR A 168 23.66 0.70 6.15
CA THR A 168 23.27 1.45 7.34
C THR A 168 22.25 0.67 8.18
N GLY A 169 21.26 0.03 7.54
CA GLY A 169 20.29 -0.81 8.25
C GLY A 169 20.92 -2.04 8.90
N ASP A 170 21.83 -2.71 8.20
CA ASP A 170 22.53 -3.89 8.71
C ASP A 170 23.50 -3.53 9.85
N LEU A 171 24.16 -2.38 9.75
CA LEU A 171 25.03 -1.86 10.80
C LEU A 171 24.25 -1.50 12.07
N LEU A 172 23.11 -0.82 11.95
CA LEU A 172 22.25 -0.50 13.09
C LEU A 172 21.70 -1.77 13.75
N ARG A 173 21.28 -2.76 12.94
CA ARG A 173 20.84 -4.07 13.43
C ARG A 173 21.96 -4.82 14.18
N ARG A 174 23.20 -4.77 13.67
CA ARG A 174 24.38 -5.34 14.35
C ARG A 174 24.57 -4.77 15.75
N TYR A 175 24.21 -3.51 15.97
CA TYR A 175 24.27 -2.85 17.26
C TYR A 175 22.95 -2.89 18.06
N ARG A 176 22.04 -3.81 17.71
CA ARG A 176 20.76 -4.05 18.39
C ARG A 176 19.84 -2.82 18.48
N VAL A 177 19.96 -1.89 17.52
CA VAL A 177 19.05 -0.77 17.38
C VAL A 177 17.68 -1.28 16.92
N ASP A 178 16.61 -0.70 17.47
CA ASP A 178 15.24 -1.05 17.10
C ASP A 178 14.98 -0.95 15.57
N GLU A 179 14.51 -2.05 14.99
CA GLU A 179 14.23 -2.14 13.56
C GLU A 179 13.03 -1.29 13.16
N ASP A 180 12.06 -1.09 14.07
CA ASP A 180 10.86 -0.32 13.78
C ASP A 180 11.15 1.19 13.78
N ALA A 181 12.01 1.68 14.69
CA ALA A 181 12.58 3.02 14.65
C ALA A 181 13.39 3.26 13.36
N THR A 182 14.34 2.37 13.05
CA THR A 182 15.14 2.44 11.82
C THR A 182 14.26 2.41 10.57
N GLY A 183 13.23 1.54 10.57
CA GLY A 183 12.26 1.43 9.49
C GLY A 183 11.41 2.68 9.32
N THR A 184 11.02 3.34 10.40
CA THR A 184 10.22 4.58 10.38
C THR A 184 11.01 5.74 9.78
N LEU A 185 12.24 5.96 10.24
CA LEU A 185 13.12 6.99 9.68
C LEU A 185 13.40 6.74 8.18
N ARG A 186 13.72 5.50 7.81
CA ARG A 186 13.96 5.11 6.42
C ARG A 186 12.75 5.35 5.52
N ARG A 187 11.53 5.10 6.00
CA ARG A 187 10.30 5.38 5.23
C ARG A 187 10.09 6.88 5.03
N ALA A 188 10.33 7.69 6.07
CA ALA A 188 10.25 9.13 5.97
C ALA A 188 11.25 9.67 4.92
N TYR A 189 12.50 9.18 4.95
CA TYR A 189 13.53 9.50 3.95
C TYR A 189 13.10 9.11 2.52
N GLN A 190 12.64 7.87 2.32
CA GLN A 190 12.26 7.40 0.98
C GLN A 190 11.09 8.20 0.41
N ARG A 191 10.12 8.57 1.25
CA ARG A 191 9.01 9.43 0.86
C ARG A 191 9.48 10.86 0.55
N ALA A 192 10.38 11.42 1.35
CA ALA A 192 10.95 12.74 1.09
C ALA A 192 11.73 12.79 -0.23
N ARG A 193 12.50 11.74 -0.52
CA ARG A 193 13.41 11.72 -1.67
C ARG A 193 12.77 11.28 -2.98
N PHE A 194 11.85 10.33 -2.92
CA PHE A 194 11.28 9.68 -4.11
C PHE A 194 9.75 9.74 -4.16
N GLY A 195 9.10 10.21 -3.10
CA GLY A 195 7.66 10.36 -3.05
C GLY A 195 7.18 11.58 -3.83
N THR A 196 5.94 11.52 -4.28
CA THR A 196 5.24 12.65 -4.92
C THR A 196 4.46 13.50 -3.93
N ALA A 197 4.16 12.95 -2.75
CA ALA A 197 3.45 13.64 -1.68
C ALA A 197 4.43 14.47 -0.85
N GLU A 198 4.02 15.69 -0.49
CA GLU A 198 4.79 16.57 0.36
C GLU A 198 5.00 15.95 1.75
N VAL A 199 6.22 16.09 2.29
CA VAL A 199 6.54 15.66 3.66
C VAL A 199 6.20 16.78 4.62
N THR A 200 5.29 16.51 5.55
CA THR A 200 4.77 17.50 6.48
C THR A 200 5.66 17.68 7.71
N ALA A 201 5.42 18.75 8.48
CA ALA A 201 6.05 18.93 9.79
C ALA A 201 5.68 17.82 10.81
N ALA A 202 4.53 17.13 10.63
CA ALA A 202 4.19 15.96 11.44
C ALA A 202 5.08 14.76 11.08
N ASP A 203 5.33 14.54 9.79
CA ASP A 203 6.24 13.48 9.33
C ASP A 203 7.68 13.72 9.81
N ALA A 204 8.16 14.96 9.78
CA ALA A 204 9.49 15.30 10.29
C ALA A 204 9.61 15.08 11.80
N ARG A 205 8.55 15.37 12.58
CA ARG A 205 8.51 15.02 14.02
C ARG A 205 8.57 13.51 14.24
N THR A 206 7.78 12.74 13.49
CA THR A 206 7.84 11.27 13.56
C THR A 206 9.24 10.73 13.19
N ALA A 207 9.92 11.35 12.23
CA ALA A 207 11.29 11.01 11.88
C ALA A 207 12.28 11.36 13.01
N ALA A 208 12.09 12.50 13.68
CA ALA A 208 12.90 12.91 14.81
C ALA A 208 12.73 11.96 16.01
N ASP A 209 11.50 11.56 16.33
CA ASP A 209 11.23 10.59 17.40
C ASP A 209 11.87 9.23 17.10
N ALA A 210 11.81 8.78 15.85
CA ALA A 210 12.49 7.57 15.40
C ALA A 210 14.02 7.67 15.51
N LEU A 211 14.61 8.80 15.11
CA LEU A 211 16.05 9.02 15.23
C LEU A 211 16.49 9.15 16.69
N GLU A 212 15.68 9.73 17.57
CA GLU A 212 15.94 9.75 19.01
C GLU A 212 15.99 8.34 19.60
N HIS A 213 15.06 7.48 19.21
CA HIS A 213 15.09 6.07 19.62
C HIS A 213 16.40 5.40 19.16
N ILE A 214 16.80 5.60 17.89
CA ILE A 214 18.06 5.09 17.36
C ILE A 214 19.26 5.58 18.19
N VAL A 215 19.32 6.88 18.50
CA VAL A 215 20.41 7.46 19.30
C VAL A 215 20.43 6.88 20.71
N ARG A 216 19.27 6.62 21.30
CA ARG A 216 19.17 6.00 22.63
C ARG A 216 19.71 4.57 22.63
N ASP A 217 19.36 3.77 21.63
CA ASP A 217 19.80 2.36 21.55
C ASP A 217 21.30 2.23 21.24
N LEU A 218 21.89 3.24 20.61
CA LEU A 218 23.32 3.30 20.30
C LEU A 218 24.20 3.71 21.49
N ARG A 219 23.62 4.13 22.62
CA ARG A 219 24.36 4.58 23.83
C ARG A 219 24.48 3.46 24.85
#